data_AF-A0A835FI46-F1
#
_entry.id   AF-A0A835FI46-F1
#
_cell.length_a   1.000
_cell.length_b   1.000
_cell.length_c   1.000
_cell.angle_alpha   90.00
_cell.angle_beta   90.00
_cell.angle_gamma   90.00
#
_symmetry.space_group_name_H-M   'P 1'
#
loop_
_entity.id
_entity.type
_entity.pdbx_description
1 polymer ?
#
loop_
_entity_poly.entity_id
_entity_poly.type
_entity_poly.pdbx_seq_one_letter_code
_entity_poly.pdbx_strand_id
1 'polypeptide(L)'
;MAAEADTGKLGAGGETLAVHLPPLSEEDPLHQDKKRILERRNLSCLFHIPISSSAVETLKLLDQMVQAARVVHMDKLELYFAGDNDIGPFSARNETESLNLLFKTMNKLRLTSNAVVKEVLQMLKDEIVVRLRSVGKTDGEQMISETQNHDAEDSLLKWGEHHGVKSKLQIAFFQGAGRGMVASENIGMEDTALEIPESLIISEEILCQTEVFLALKDFHNITSETMLLLWSMRERYNLTSKFKQYFETLPANFNTGLSFGIDALAALEGTLLFDEIMQAKQHLHQQYDDLFPLLCTNFPEIFRKDICTWDNFLWACELWYSNSMMVVLSSGKLATCLVPVAGLLNHSVSPHILNYGRVDEATKSLKFPLSRPCDAGEQCFLSYGKHPGSHLVTFYGFLPRGDNPYDVIHLDLDTSVDEEDATAQSVSTSQTTHMVRGTWLSRSGGFPTYGLPQPLLTHLRAALSCDLDESTTEADMKEIDRMVLETLLSIFIPMLEELPEPEESERETANWDVKLALDYKDLQRRIISSIVTSCTSALENV
;
A
#
# COMPACT_ATOMS: atom_id res chain seq x y z
N MET A 1 -0.26 -26.29 4.44
CA MET A 1 -0.23 -27.70 4.01
C MET A 1 1.04 -27.96 3.21
N ALA A 2 1.64 -29.14 3.36
CA ALA A 2 3.03 -29.41 2.97
C ALA A 2 3.21 -29.52 1.44
N ALA A 3 4.05 -28.66 0.85
CA ALA A 3 4.72 -28.99 -0.41
C ALA A 3 5.61 -30.22 -0.19
N GLU A 4 5.22 -31.36 -0.76
CA GLU A 4 6.06 -32.56 -0.90
C GLU A 4 6.73 -32.51 -2.27
N ALA A 5 8.05 -32.76 -2.30
CA ALA A 5 8.78 -32.97 -3.54
C ALA A 5 8.55 -34.43 -3.96
N ASP A 6 7.52 -34.69 -4.75
CA ASP A 6 7.31 -36.03 -5.30
C ASP A 6 8.12 -36.18 -6.59
N THR A 7 9.16 -37.01 -6.56
CA THR A 7 9.93 -37.37 -7.76
C THR A 7 9.19 -38.49 -8.47
N GLY A 8 8.24 -38.14 -9.33
CA GLY A 8 7.51 -39.09 -10.16
C GLY A 8 8.29 -39.49 -11.42
N LYS A 9 8.33 -40.79 -11.73
CA LYS A 9 8.69 -41.29 -13.07
C LYS A 9 7.43 -41.37 -13.93
N LEU A 10 7.28 -40.49 -14.92
CA LEU A 10 6.38 -40.78 -16.05
C LEU A 10 7.12 -41.59 -17.12
N GLY A 11 6.40 -42.52 -17.75
CA GLY A 11 6.92 -43.43 -18.76
C GLY A 11 7.64 -42.72 -19.91
N ALA A 12 8.74 -43.33 -20.35
CA ALA A 12 9.69 -42.89 -21.37
C ALA A 12 10.61 -41.70 -20.99
N GLY A 13 11.43 -41.88 -19.94
CA GLY A 13 12.86 -41.52 -20.04
C GLY A 13 13.36 -40.21 -19.42
N GLY A 14 12.68 -39.60 -18.45
CA GLY A 14 13.24 -38.47 -17.69
C GLY A 14 12.73 -38.39 -16.25
N GLU A 15 13.60 -38.05 -15.29
CA GLU A 15 13.17 -37.66 -13.95
C GLU A 15 12.56 -36.24 -14.02
N THR A 16 11.47 -36.01 -13.30
CA THR A 16 10.79 -34.70 -13.23
C THR A 16 10.69 -34.22 -11.79
N LEU A 17 10.81 -32.91 -11.61
CA LEU A 17 10.60 -32.21 -10.35
C LEU A 17 9.18 -31.63 -10.33
N ALA A 18 8.34 -32.08 -9.41
CA ALA A 18 7.05 -31.45 -9.15
C ALA A 18 7.23 -30.22 -8.25
N VAL A 19 6.72 -29.07 -8.71
CA VAL A 19 6.63 -27.83 -7.93
C VAL A 19 5.17 -27.49 -7.70
N HIS A 20 4.78 -27.44 -6.43
CA HIS A 20 3.45 -27.05 -6.00
C HIS A 20 3.49 -25.63 -5.42
N LEU A 21 2.73 -24.72 -6.03
CA LEU A 21 2.33 -23.48 -5.36
C LEU A 21 1.28 -23.83 -4.30
N PRO A 22 1.20 -23.07 -3.20
CA PRO A 22 0.14 -23.25 -2.22
C PRO A 22 -1.23 -23.19 -2.91
N PRO A 23 -2.16 -24.10 -2.57
CA PRO A 23 -3.52 -24.00 -3.08
C PRO A 23 -4.15 -22.68 -2.60
N LEU A 24 -5.05 -22.13 -3.41
CA LEU A 24 -5.89 -21.01 -2.99
C LEU A 24 -6.66 -21.42 -1.74
N SER A 25 -6.51 -20.65 -0.65
CA SER A 25 -7.23 -20.93 0.59
C SER A 25 -8.73 -20.85 0.35
N GLU A 26 -9.51 -21.78 0.90
CA GLU A 26 -10.98 -21.68 0.87
C GLU A 26 -11.49 -20.53 1.75
N GLU A 27 -10.67 -20.06 2.69
CA GLU A 27 -10.94 -18.89 3.53
C GLU A 27 -10.56 -17.56 2.86
N ASP A 28 -9.94 -17.58 1.67
CA ASP A 28 -9.64 -16.36 0.92
C ASP A 28 -10.96 -15.78 0.36
N PRO A 29 -11.38 -14.56 0.73
CA PRO A 29 -12.61 -13.97 0.20
C PRO A 29 -12.58 -13.80 -1.32
N LEU A 30 -11.39 -13.82 -1.94
CA LEU A 30 -11.18 -13.71 -3.38
C LEU A 30 -10.97 -15.06 -4.07
N HIS A 31 -11.18 -16.18 -3.36
CA HIS A 31 -10.91 -17.53 -3.86
C HIS A 31 -11.54 -17.80 -5.22
N GLN A 32 -12.83 -17.51 -5.38
CA GLN A 32 -13.58 -17.81 -6.60
C GLN A 32 -13.07 -16.99 -7.80
N ASP A 33 -12.79 -15.71 -7.59
CA ASP A 33 -12.27 -14.82 -8.64
C ASP A 33 -10.87 -15.26 -9.10
N LYS A 34 -9.98 -15.57 -8.16
CA LYS A 34 -8.63 -16.06 -8.47
C LYS A 34 -8.67 -17.40 -9.20
N LYS A 35 -9.52 -18.33 -8.75
CA LYS A 35 -9.73 -19.62 -9.41
C LYS A 35 -10.21 -19.45 -10.84
N ARG A 36 -11.19 -18.57 -11.08
CA ARG A 36 -11.70 -18.25 -12.42
C ARG A 36 -10.59 -17.71 -13.32
N ILE A 37 -9.70 -16.85 -12.82
CA ILE A 37 -8.57 -16.32 -13.60
C ILE A 37 -7.57 -17.42 -13.95
N LEU A 38 -7.21 -18.30 -13.00
CA LEU A 38 -6.32 -19.43 -13.27
C LEU A 38 -6.90 -20.34 -14.36
N GLU A 39 -8.18 -20.69 -14.26
CA GLU A 39 -8.88 -21.53 -15.25
C GLU A 39 -8.93 -20.88 -16.63
N ARG A 40 -9.33 -19.61 -16.72
CA ARG A 40 -9.39 -18.88 -18.00
C ARG A 40 -8.03 -18.76 -18.69
N ARG A 41 -6.96 -18.58 -17.91
CA ARG A 41 -5.58 -18.46 -18.42
C ARG A 41 -4.89 -19.81 -18.61
N ASN A 42 -5.60 -20.92 -18.38
CA ASN A 42 -5.05 -22.27 -18.43
C ASN A 42 -3.78 -22.43 -17.57
N LEU A 43 -3.77 -21.79 -16.39
CA LEU A 43 -2.69 -21.84 -15.42
C LEU A 43 -2.99 -22.91 -14.37
N SER A 44 -1.93 -23.63 -13.97
CA SER A 44 -1.96 -24.63 -12.91
C SER A 44 -1.17 -24.13 -11.71
N CYS A 45 -1.46 -24.63 -10.51
CA CYS A 45 -0.59 -24.48 -9.33
C CYS A 45 0.41 -25.64 -9.17
N LEU A 46 0.40 -26.60 -10.10
CA LEU A 46 1.29 -27.74 -10.17
C LEU A 46 2.08 -27.72 -11.48
N PHE A 47 3.41 -27.68 -11.36
CA PHE A 47 4.35 -27.63 -12.47
C PHE A 47 5.29 -28.83 -12.43
N HIS A 48 5.58 -29.41 -13.59
CA HIS A 48 6.54 -30.50 -13.73
C HIS A 48 7.74 -29.99 -14.53
N ILE A 49 8.90 -29.95 -13.88
CA ILE A 49 10.14 -29.48 -14.49
C ILE A 49 10.99 -30.72 -14.85
N PRO A 50 11.24 -31.00 -16.14
CA PRO A 50 12.12 -32.09 -16.52
C PRO A 50 13.55 -31.78 -16.06
N ILE A 51 14.18 -32.71 -15.35
CA ILE A 51 15.53 -32.50 -14.79
C ILE A 51 16.60 -32.40 -15.89
N SER A 52 16.33 -32.99 -17.07
CA SER A 52 17.18 -32.90 -18.26
C SER A 52 16.88 -31.69 -19.15
N SER A 53 15.98 -30.78 -18.76
CA SER A 53 15.63 -29.62 -19.58
C SER A 53 16.80 -28.65 -19.75
N SER A 54 16.81 -27.95 -20.88
CA SER A 54 17.73 -26.83 -21.08
C SER A 54 17.37 -25.67 -20.15
N ALA A 55 18.36 -24.83 -19.81
CA ALA A 55 18.11 -23.64 -19.00
C ALA A 55 17.00 -22.74 -19.59
N VAL A 56 16.92 -22.62 -20.92
CA VAL A 56 15.89 -21.83 -21.60
C VAL A 56 14.48 -22.40 -21.36
N GLU A 57 14.32 -23.72 -21.37
CA GLU A 57 13.02 -24.36 -21.09
C GLU A 57 12.63 -24.21 -19.61
N THR A 58 13.59 -24.38 -18.70
CA THR A 58 13.38 -24.19 -17.26
C THR A 58 12.95 -22.75 -16.95
N LEU A 59 13.55 -21.76 -17.61
CA LEU A 59 13.18 -20.35 -17.44
C LEU A 59 11.78 -20.02 -17.99
N LYS A 60 11.36 -20.65 -19.10
CA LYS A 60 9.97 -20.54 -19.58
C LYS A 60 8.96 -21.11 -18.59
N LEU A 61 9.29 -22.22 -17.93
CA LEU A 61 8.46 -22.78 -16.86
C LEU A 61 8.41 -21.83 -15.65
N LEU A 62 9.54 -21.18 -15.31
CA LEU A 62 9.55 -20.15 -14.28
C LEU A 62 8.61 -18.99 -14.61
N ASP A 63 8.55 -18.55 -15.88
CA ASP A 63 7.62 -17.50 -16.30
C ASP A 63 6.15 -17.92 -16.06
N GLN A 64 5.79 -19.17 -16.36
CA GLN A 64 4.45 -19.70 -16.07
C GLN A 64 4.17 -19.78 -14.56
N MET A 65 5.16 -20.20 -13.78
CA MET A 65 5.07 -20.23 -12.32
C MET A 65 4.87 -18.83 -11.73
N VAL A 66 5.58 -17.82 -12.26
CA VAL A 66 5.41 -16.42 -11.86
C VAL A 66 4.00 -15.94 -12.20
N GLN A 67 3.48 -16.23 -13.39
CA GLN A 67 2.12 -15.86 -13.77
C GLN A 67 1.07 -16.47 -12.82
N ALA A 68 1.19 -17.75 -12.46
CA ALA A 68 0.30 -18.37 -11.49
C ALA A 68 0.44 -17.75 -10.09
N ALA A 69 1.68 -17.51 -9.63
CA ALA A 69 1.95 -16.87 -8.35
C ALA A 69 1.36 -15.45 -8.26
N ARG A 70 1.39 -14.68 -9.34
CA ARG A 70 0.75 -13.36 -9.43
C ARG A 70 -0.74 -13.43 -9.17
N VAL A 71 -1.43 -14.41 -9.75
CA VAL A 71 -2.87 -14.62 -9.52
C VAL A 71 -3.16 -15.01 -8.07
N VAL A 72 -2.32 -15.87 -7.48
CA VAL A 72 -2.43 -16.25 -6.05
C VAL A 72 -2.36 -15.01 -5.13
N HIS A 73 -1.48 -14.07 -5.45
CA HIS A 73 -1.25 -12.85 -4.67
C HIS A 73 -2.06 -11.62 -5.10
N MET A 74 -2.99 -11.76 -6.06
CA MET A 74 -3.86 -10.66 -6.45
C MET A 74 -4.71 -10.17 -5.27
N ASP A 75 -4.88 -8.86 -5.17
CA ASP A 75 -5.89 -8.25 -4.30
C ASP A 75 -7.15 -7.82 -5.06
N LYS A 76 -8.13 -7.28 -4.32
CA LYS A 76 -9.41 -6.85 -4.88
C LYS A 76 -9.24 -5.81 -6.00
N LEU A 77 -8.29 -4.89 -5.85
CA LEU A 77 -8.06 -3.84 -6.83
C LEU A 77 -7.42 -4.42 -8.09
N GLU A 78 -6.41 -5.27 -7.92
CA GLU A 78 -5.75 -5.96 -9.01
C GLU A 78 -6.72 -6.86 -9.77
N LEU A 79 -7.64 -7.57 -9.09
CA LEU A 79 -8.69 -8.35 -9.74
C LEU A 79 -9.65 -7.50 -10.56
N TYR A 80 -10.01 -6.31 -10.06
CA TYR A 80 -10.92 -5.42 -10.76
C TYR A 80 -10.30 -4.85 -12.05
N PHE A 81 -9.01 -4.52 -12.02
CA PHE A 81 -8.30 -3.93 -13.17
C PHE A 81 -7.58 -4.94 -14.07
N ALA A 82 -7.35 -6.17 -13.60
CA ALA A 82 -6.72 -7.21 -14.42
C ALA A 82 -7.66 -7.61 -15.56
N GLY A 83 -7.29 -7.26 -16.78
CA GLY A 83 -7.95 -7.79 -17.97
C GLY A 83 -7.73 -9.30 -18.10
N ASP A 84 -8.61 -9.98 -18.85
CA ASP A 84 -8.50 -11.45 -19.03
C ASP A 84 -7.12 -11.88 -19.56
N ASN A 85 -6.53 -11.07 -20.45
CA ASN A 85 -5.23 -11.32 -21.08
C ASN A 85 -4.02 -10.67 -20.36
N ASP A 86 -4.23 -9.92 -19.28
CA ASP A 86 -3.14 -9.22 -18.58
C ASP A 86 -2.40 -10.16 -17.61
N ILE A 87 -1.19 -10.60 -17.97
CA ILE A 87 -0.36 -11.49 -17.15
C ILE A 87 0.49 -10.77 -16.08
N GLY A 88 0.37 -9.44 -15.97
CA GLY A 88 1.08 -8.63 -14.99
C GLY A 88 2.58 -8.39 -15.33
N PRO A 89 3.38 -7.91 -14.37
CA PRO A 89 2.99 -7.63 -12.98
C PRO A 89 1.93 -6.53 -12.87
N PHE A 90 1.05 -6.65 -11.86
CA PHE A 90 -0.06 -5.71 -11.61
C PHE A 90 0.34 -4.56 -10.67
N SER A 91 1.30 -4.84 -9.80
CA SER A 91 1.98 -3.87 -8.94
C SER A 91 3.36 -4.41 -8.57
N ALA A 92 4.27 -3.52 -8.14
CA ALA A 92 5.58 -3.95 -7.62
C ALA A 92 5.42 -4.83 -6.36
N ARG A 93 4.39 -4.58 -5.55
CA ARG A 93 4.03 -5.43 -4.41
C ARG A 93 3.65 -6.84 -4.86
N ASN A 94 2.71 -6.97 -5.80
CA ASN A 94 2.27 -8.26 -6.31
C ASN A 94 3.43 -9.04 -6.92
N GLU A 95 4.30 -8.37 -7.68
CA GLU A 95 5.50 -9.01 -8.23
C GLU A 95 6.43 -9.53 -7.14
N THR A 96 6.70 -8.69 -6.14
CA THR A 96 7.58 -9.06 -5.02
C THR A 96 7.01 -10.22 -4.22
N GLU A 97 5.72 -10.22 -3.86
CA GLU A 97 5.08 -11.34 -3.15
C GLU A 97 5.11 -12.64 -3.97
N SER A 98 4.83 -12.54 -5.28
CA SER A 98 4.84 -13.68 -6.19
C SER A 98 6.22 -14.33 -6.29
N LEU A 99 7.25 -13.52 -6.50
CA LEU A 99 8.64 -13.99 -6.55
C LEU A 99 9.10 -14.54 -5.20
N ASN A 100 8.69 -13.93 -4.08
CA ASN A 100 8.94 -14.44 -2.74
C ASN A 100 8.34 -15.81 -2.48
N LEU A 101 7.10 -16.01 -2.93
CA LEU A 101 6.43 -17.30 -2.81
C LEU A 101 7.22 -18.40 -3.52
N LEU A 102 7.67 -18.12 -4.74
CA LEU A 102 8.49 -19.04 -5.50
C LEU A 102 9.85 -19.26 -4.82
N PHE A 103 10.52 -18.20 -4.36
CA PHE A 103 11.80 -18.29 -3.64
C PHE A 103 11.71 -19.22 -2.42
N LYS A 104 10.70 -19.01 -1.57
CA LYS A 104 10.43 -19.85 -0.39
C LYS A 104 10.14 -21.30 -0.76
N THR A 105 9.37 -21.50 -1.83
CA THR A 105 9.05 -22.84 -2.36
C THR A 105 10.32 -23.55 -2.83
N MET A 106 11.18 -22.88 -3.60
CA MET A 106 12.45 -23.43 -4.07
C MET A 106 13.38 -23.78 -2.90
N ASN A 107 13.51 -22.89 -1.92
CA ASN A 107 14.32 -23.12 -0.72
C ASN A 107 13.84 -24.36 0.05
N LYS A 108 12.53 -24.52 0.22
CA LYS A 108 11.95 -25.67 0.91
C LYS A 108 12.23 -26.98 0.16
N LEU A 109 11.97 -27.03 -1.14
CA LEU A 109 12.22 -28.22 -1.97
C LEU A 109 13.71 -28.62 -1.97
N ARG A 110 14.61 -27.62 -1.93
CA ARG A 110 16.05 -27.85 -1.93
C ARG A 110 16.54 -28.62 -0.70
N LEU A 111 15.88 -28.48 0.46
CA LEU A 111 16.26 -29.18 1.69
C LEU A 111 16.11 -30.70 1.59
N THR A 112 15.15 -31.18 0.79
CA THR A 112 14.80 -32.60 0.67
C THR A 112 15.25 -33.23 -0.65
N SER A 113 15.92 -32.48 -1.52
CA SER A 113 16.27 -32.91 -2.89
C SER A 113 17.66 -33.55 -3.04
N ASN A 114 17.81 -34.37 -4.09
CA ASN A 114 19.11 -34.92 -4.52
C ASN A 114 20.01 -33.85 -5.17
N ALA A 115 21.27 -34.18 -5.46
CA ALA A 115 22.24 -33.21 -5.96
C ALA A 115 21.85 -32.57 -7.30
N VAL A 116 21.34 -33.36 -8.26
CA VAL A 116 20.96 -32.88 -9.60
C VAL A 116 19.77 -31.93 -9.51
N VAL A 117 18.75 -32.28 -8.72
CA VAL A 117 17.58 -31.43 -8.49
C VAL A 117 17.98 -30.12 -7.77
N LYS A 118 18.94 -30.18 -6.85
CA LYS A 118 19.45 -28.99 -6.16
C LYS A 118 20.09 -27.98 -7.12
N GLU A 119 20.76 -28.42 -8.18
CA GLU A 119 21.33 -27.53 -9.19
C GLU A 119 20.24 -26.78 -9.98
N VAL A 120 19.18 -27.48 -10.40
CA VAL A 120 18.03 -26.87 -11.09
C VAL A 120 17.32 -25.86 -10.18
N LEU A 121 17.05 -26.24 -8.92
CA LEU A 121 16.44 -25.35 -7.94
C LEU A 121 17.31 -24.12 -7.63
N GLN A 122 18.63 -24.28 -7.64
CA GLN A 122 19.57 -23.17 -7.43
C GLN A 122 19.54 -22.19 -8.60
N MET A 123 19.55 -22.68 -9.85
CA MET A 123 19.41 -21.84 -11.04
C MET A 123 18.10 -21.04 -11.04
N LEU A 124 16.97 -21.68 -10.73
CA LEU A 124 15.67 -21.00 -10.58
C LEU A 124 15.71 -19.94 -9.49
N LYS A 125 16.29 -20.27 -8.33
CA LYS A 125 16.42 -19.34 -7.21
C LYS A 125 17.27 -18.12 -7.57
N ASP A 126 18.40 -18.33 -8.25
CA ASP A 126 19.28 -17.23 -8.65
C ASP A 126 18.58 -16.29 -9.63
N GLU A 127 17.84 -16.84 -10.59
CA GLU A 127 17.00 -16.04 -11.49
C GLU A 127 15.90 -15.27 -10.75
N ILE A 128 15.21 -15.91 -9.79
CA ILE A 128 14.20 -15.23 -8.96
C ILE A 128 14.81 -14.05 -8.19
N VAL A 129 16.03 -14.20 -7.64
CA VAL A 129 16.74 -13.12 -6.95
C VAL A 129 17.10 -11.99 -7.91
N VAL A 130 17.53 -12.31 -9.15
CA VAL A 130 17.79 -11.30 -10.20
C VAL A 130 16.51 -10.50 -10.50
N ARG A 131 15.37 -11.18 -10.68
CA ARG A 131 14.07 -10.51 -10.91
C ARG A 131 13.63 -9.67 -9.71
N LEU A 132 13.82 -10.15 -8.48
CA LEU A 132 13.52 -9.37 -7.27
C LEU A 132 14.35 -8.08 -7.17
N ARG A 133 15.62 -8.12 -7.59
CA ARG A 133 16.48 -6.92 -7.64
C ARG A 133 16.03 -5.91 -8.68
N SER A 134 15.36 -6.33 -9.75
CA SER A 134 14.86 -5.41 -10.78
C SER A 134 13.48 -4.83 -10.47
N VAL A 135 12.76 -5.38 -9.49
CA VAL A 135 11.45 -4.83 -9.09
C VAL A 135 11.59 -3.38 -8.64
N GLY A 136 10.88 -2.49 -9.31
CA GLY A 136 10.86 -1.06 -8.97
C GLY A 136 12.09 -0.27 -9.41
N LYS A 137 13.09 -0.91 -10.05
CA LYS A 137 14.18 -0.19 -10.72
C LYS A 137 13.69 0.27 -12.09
N THR A 138 13.32 1.55 -12.20
CA THR A 138 13.19 2.26 -13.48
C THR A 138 14.45 3.12 -13.65
N ASP A 139 14.78 3.55 -14.88
CA ASP A 139 15.98 4.39 -15.17
C ASP A 139 15.93 5.81 -14.53
N GLY A 140 15.18 6.00 -13.45
CA GLY A 140 14.95 7.26 -12.73
C GLY A 140 15.60 7.30 -11.34
N GLU A 141 15.98 8.52 -10.96
CA GLU A 141 16.85 8.93 -9.84
C GLU A 141 16.61 8.21 -8.50
N GLN A 142 17.64 7.50 -8.03
CA GLN A 142 17.74 7.12 -6.61
C GLN A 142 17.62 8.38 -5.74
N MET A 143 16.91 8.28 -4.61
CA MET A 143 16.85 9.40 -3.65
C MET A 143 18.27 9.77 -3.23
N ILE A 144 18.66 11.01 -3.52
CA ILE A 144 19.96 11.54 -3.17
C ILE A 144 20.01 11.71 -1.66
N SER A 145 20.96 11.02 -1.03
CA SER A 145 21.23 11.22 0.39
C SER A 145 21.94 12.56 0.60
N GLU A 146 21.43 13.35 1.52
CA GLU A 146 22.02 14.63 1.92
C GLU A 146 22.94 14.45 3.12
N THR A 147 24.06 15.19 3.12
CA THR A 147 24.95 15.29 4.27
C THR A 147 24.41 16.36 5.22
N GLN A 148 23.90 15.95 6.38
CA GLN A 148 23.44 16.86 7.44
C GLN A 148 24.08 16.49 8.79
N ASN A 149 23.92 17.32 9.82
CA ASN A 149 24.34 16.93 11.16
C ASN A 149 23.39 15.84 11.68
N HIS A 150 23.94 14.69 12.09
CA HIS A 150 23.17 13.49 12.49
C HIS A 150 23.32 13.16 13.99
N ASP A 151 23.82 14.09 14.83
CA ASP A 151 24.13 13.80 16.24
C ASP A 151 22.94 13.20 17.03
N ALA A 152 21.72 13.70 16.80
CA ALA A 152 20.51 13.25 17.51
C ALA A 152 20.03 11.89 17.00
N GLU A 153 20.02 11.69 15.68
CA GLU A 153 19.69 10.45 14.99
C GLU A 153 20.68 9.33 15.36
N ASP A 154 21.98 9.60 15.30
CA ASP A 154 23.03 8.68 15.73
C ASP A 154 22.85 8.28 17.20
N SER A 155 22.44 9.25 18.04
CA SER A 155 22.14 8.99 19.45
C SER A 155 20.92 8.10 19.63
N LEU A 156 19.89 8.22 18.78
CA LEU A 156 18.73 7.31 18.79
C LEU A 156 19.12 5.89 18.41
N LEU A 157 19.91 5.72 17.34
CA LEU A 157 20.32 4.37 16.92
C LEU A 157 21.20 3.71 17.98
N LYS A 158 22.17 4.45 18.54
CA LYS A 158 23.00 3.99 19.68
C LYS A 158 22.16 3.64 20.91
N TRP A 159 21.15 4.45 21.23
CA TRP A 159 20.20 4.14 22.31
C TRP A 159 19.44 2.85 22.01
N GLY A 160 18.98 2.65 20.78
CA GLY A 160 18.32 1.42 20.36
C GLY A 160 19.23 0.20 20.52
N GLU A 161 20.45 0.28 20.00
CA GLU A 161 21.46 -0.79 20.08
C GLU A 161 21.81 -1.15 21.52
N HIS A 162 21.95 -0.15 22.40
CA HIS A 162 22.16 -0.37 23.84
C HIS A 162 21.00 -1.15 24.49
N HIS A 163 19.78 -1.00 23.96
CA HIS A 163 18.60 -1.72 24.43
C HIS A 163 18.28 -2.97 23.62
N GLY A 164 19.19 -3.43 22.74
CA GLY A 164 19.10 -4.70 22.03
C GLY A 164 18.51 -4.63 20.62
N VAL A 165 18.31 -3.43 20.06
CA VAL A 165 18.02 -3.29 18.62
C VAL A 165 19.20 -3.81 17.82
N LYS A 166 18.92 -4.63 16.80
CA LYS A 166 19.92 -5.03 15.80
C LYS A 166 19.55 -4.39 14.48
N SER A 167 20.48 -3.63 13.89
CA SER A 167 20.24 -2.91 12.64
C SER A 167 21.35 -3.20 11.64
N LYS A 168 20.95 -3.45 10.39
CA LYS A 168 21.82 -3.38 9.19
C LYS A 168 21.65 -2.05 8.45
N LEU A 169 20.95 -1.12 9.08
CA LEU A 169 20.56 0.16 8.53
C LEU A 169 21.13 1.30 9.38
N GLN A 170 21.42 2.42 8.72
CA GLN A 170 21.81 3.67 9.34
C GLN A 170 20.76 4.74 9.05
N ILE A 171 20.63 5.73 9.92
CA ILE A 171 19.73 6.85 9.69
C ILE A 171 20.41 7.81 8.70
N ALA A 172 19.67 8.28 7.71
CA ALA A 172 20.15 9.22 6.70
C ALA A 172 19.05 10.23 6.35
N PHE A 173 19.44 11.34 5.73
CA PHE A 173 18.52 12.34 5.21
C PHE A 173 18.44 12.22 3.68
N PHE A 174 17.24 12.36 3.14
CA PHE A 174 16.93 12.21 1.72
C PHE A 174 16.14 13.43 1.23
N GLN A 175 16.58 13.99 0.12
CA GLN A 175 15.95 15.16 -0.47
C GLN A 175 14.46 14.88 -0.77
N GLY A 176 13.58 15.70 -0.19
CA GLY A 176 12.12 15.61 -0.35
C GLY A 176 11.41 14.54 0.50
N ALA A 177 12.14 13.63 1.16
CA ALA A 177 11.56 12.65 2.08
C ALA A 177 11.95 12.88 3.55
N GLY A 178 12.92 13.76 3.80
CA GLY A 178 13.43 13.99 5.14
C GLY A 178 14.25 12.80 5.62
N ARG A 179 14.00 12.35 6.85
CA ARG A 179 14.75 11.23 7.44
C ARG A 179 14.30 9.91 6.85
N GLY A 180 15.25 9.00 6.68
CA GLY A 180 15.02 7.64 6.22
C GLY A 180 16.11 6.71 6.74
N MET A 181 16.07 5.46 6.31
CA MET A 181 17.08 4.47 6.67
C MET A 181 17.82 3.97 5.43
N VAL A 182 19.15 3.98 5.46
CA VAL A 182 20.03 3.50 4.38
C VAL A 182 20.68 2.19 4.77
N ALA A 183 20.83 1.24 3.84
CA ALA A 183 21.52 0.00 4.10
C ALA A 183 23.04 0.23 4.24
N SER A 184 23.63 -0.21 5.36
CA SER A 184 25.08 -0.11 5.58
C SER A 184 25.88 -1.18 4.87
N GLU A 185 25.21 -2.26 4.45
CA GLU A 185 25.78 -3.40 3.74
C GLU A 185 24.75 -3.93 2.74
N ASN A 186 25.16 -4.84 1.85
CA ASN A 186 24.21 -5.55 1.00
C ASN A 186 23.37 -6.49 1.88
N ILE A 187 22.05 -6.33 1.85
CA ILE A 187 21.12 -7.14 2.63
C ILE A 187 20.40 -8.09 1.68
N GLY A 188 20.55 -9.39 1.94
CA GLY A 188 20.04 -10.44 1.07
C GLY A 188 18.54 -10.68 1.20
N MET A 189 18.02 -11.57 0.37
CA MET A 189 16.67 -12.12 0.55
C MET A 189 16.54 -12.84 1.90
N GLU A 190 15.40 -12.66 2.56
CA GLU A 190 15.08 -13.24 3.89
C GLU A 190 15.96 -12.76 5.06
N ASP A 191 17.02 -11.99 4.80
CA ASP A 191 17.76 -11.31 5.85
C ASP A 191 16.85 -10.30 6.57
N THR A 192 17.10 -10.13 7.86
CA THR A 192 16.40 -9.13 8.67
C THR A 192 17.19 -7.82 8.63
N ALA A 193 16.56 -6.76 8.13
CA ALA A 193 17.17 -5.43 8.07
C ALA A 193 17.22 -4.77 9.46
N LEU A 194 16.17 -4.99 10.26
CA LEU A 194 16.01 -4.45 11.60
C LEU A 194 15.29 -5.46 12.52
N GLU A 195 15.76 -5.59 13.75
CA GLU A 195 15.15 -6.42 14.80
C GLU A 195 14.97 -5.55 16.06
N ILE A 196 13.71 -5.36 16.46
CA ILE A 196 13.33 -4.49 17.58
C ILE A 196 12.83 -5.35 18.76
N PRO A 197 13.49 -5.33 19.92
CA PRO A 197 12.98 -5.99 21.11
C PRO A 197 11.58 -5.49 21.48
N GLU A 198 10.68 -6.42 21.85
CA GLU A 198 9.29 -6.08 22.21
C GLU A 198 9.20 -5.05 23.34
N SER A 199 10.18 -5.05 24.25
CA SER A 199 10.28 -4.07 25.35
C SER A 199 10.49 -2.61 24.92
N LEU A 200 10.79 -2.36 23.63
CA LEU A 200 10.89 -1.03 23.04
C LEU A 200 9.67 -0.63 22.22
N ILE A 201 8.71 -1.53 22.03
CA ILE A 201 7.48 -1.26 21.30
C ILE A 201 6.52 -0.51 22.25
N ILE A 202 6.20 0.73 21.91
CA ILE A 202 5.24 1.55 22.65
C ILE A 202 3.85 1.08 22.26
N SER A 203 3.14 0.47 23.20
CA SER A 203 1.82 -0.11 23.03
C SER A 203 0.93 0.14 24.25
N GLU A 204 -0.33 -0.28 24.18
CA GLU A 204 -1.24 -0.24 25.32
C GLU A 204 -0.70 -1.01 26.54
N GLU A 205 0.12 -2.04 26.35
CA GLU A 205 0.73 -2.79 27.47
C GLU A 205 1.69 -1.93 28.29
N ILE A 206 2.40 -1.00 27.64
CA ILE A 206 3.22 0.02 28.33
C ILE A 206 2.32 1.05 28.99
N LEU A 207 1.29 1.53 28.28
CA LEU A 207 0.33 2.51 28.81
C LEU A 207 -0.28 2.06 30.13
N CYS A 208 -0.69 0.79 30.24
CA CYS A 208 -1.30 0.20 31.44
C CYS A 208 -0.46 0.34 32.73
N GLN A 209 0.84 0.61 32.60
CA GLN A 209 1.77 0.76 33.72
C GLN A 209 1.97 2.23 34.14
N THR A 210 1.29 3.17 33.48
CA THR A 210 1.51 4.61 33.62
C THR A 210 0.42 5.28 34.46
N GLU A 211 0.76 6.44 35.02
CA GLU A 211 -0.18 7.30 35.75
C GLU A 211 -1.37 7.79 34.89
N VAL A 212 -1.17 7.93 33.57
CA VAL A 212 -2.22 8.32 32.63
C VAL A 212 -3.31 7.26 32.59
N PHE A 213 -2.92 5.99 32.43
CA PHE A 213 -3.89 4.89 32.45
C PHE A 213 -4.60 4.77 33.80
N LEU A 214 -3.84 4.86 34.90
CA LEU A 214 -4.43 4.75 36.24
C LEU A 214 -5.47 5.84 36.51
N ALA A 215 -5.27 7.05 35.99
CA ALA A 215 -6.22 8.14 36.12
C ALA A 215 -7.44 7.99 35.20
N LEU A 216 -7.24 7.44 33.99
CA LEU A 216 -8.26 7.45 32.94
C LEU A 216 -8.99 6.12 32.71
N LYS A 217 -8.54 5.01 33.29
CA LYS A 217 -9.14 3.67 33.09
C LYS A 217 -10.65 3.60 33.37
N ASP A 218 -11.14 4.42 34.30
CA ASP A 218 -12.55 4.47 34.70
C ASP A 218 -13.27 5.71 34.14
N PHE A 219 -12.57 6.49 33.31
CA PHE A 219 -13.11 7.69 32.70
C PHE A 219 -13.97 7.31 31.50
N HIS A 220 -15.23 7.75 31.50
CA HIS A 220 -16.15 7.41 30.42
C HIS A 220 -15.72 8.03 29.08
N ASN A 221 -15.98 7.32 27.99
CA ASN A 221 -15.80 7.78 26.60
C ASN A 221 -14.36 8.11 26.17
N ILE A 222 -13.35 7.52 26.80
CA ILE A 222 -11.97 7.58 26.29
C ILE A 222 -11.47 6.20 25.92
N THR A 223 -10.87 6.07 24.73
CA THR A 223 -10.32 4.81 24.26
C THR A 223 -8.85 4.67 24.66
N SER A 224 -8.33 3.44 24.64
CA SER A 224 -6.91 3.18 24.89
C SER A 224 -5.99 3.90 23.88
N GLU A 225 -6.44 4.06 22.64
CA GLU A 225 -5.74 4.83 21.60
C GLU A 225 -5.66 6.32 21.97
N THR A 226 -6.76 6.92 22.44
CA THR A 226 -6.75 8.31 22.93
C THR A 226 -5.84 8.46 24.16
N MET A 227 -5.86 7.50 25.08
CA MET A 227 -4.95 7.51 26.23
C MET A 227 -3.47 7.42 25.82
N LEU A 228 -3.14 6.60 24.81
CA LEU A 228 -1.79 6.50 24.25
C LEU A 228 -1.33 7.83 23.65
N LEU A 229 -2.21 8.51 22.93
CA LEU A 229 -1.96 9.85 22.39
C LEU A 229 -1.65 10.86 23.51
N LEU A 230 -2.51 10.92 24.52
CA LEU A 230 -2.34 11.80 25.67
C LEU A 230 -1.06 11.50 26.45
N TRP A 231 -0.71 10.22 26.60
CA TRP A 231 0.53 9.79 27.21
C TRP A 231 1.74 10.25 26.39
N SER A 232 1.76 10.00 25.08
CA SER A 232 2.85 10.43 24.17
C SER A 232 3.04 11.95 24.18
N MET A 233 1.95 12.71 24.22
CA MET A 233 1.98 14.17 24.33
C MET A 233 2.74 14.64 25.59
N ARG A 234 2.59 13.94 26.72
CA ARG A 234 3.31 14.22 27.96
C ARG A 234 4.74 13.72 27.96
N GLU A 235 4.95 12.51 27.44
CA GLU A 235 6.27 11.87 27.39
C GLU A 235 7.30 12.68 26.61
N ARG A 236 6.86 13.47 25.62
CA ARG A 236 7.69 14.46 24.92
C ARG A 236 8.46 15.39 25.86
N TYR A 237 7.92 15.67 27.04
CA TYR A 237 8.53 16.57 28.04
C TYR A 237 9.06 15.82 29.28
N ASN A 238 9.00 14.49 29.30
CA ASN A 238 9.44 13.68 30.43
C ASN A 238 10.94 13.35 30.34
N LEU A 239 11.75 14.12 31.07
CA LEU A 239 13.21 13.97 31.11
C LEU A 239 13.71 12.65 31.73
N THR A 240 12.83 11.90 32.40
CA THR A 240 13.14 10.61 33.02
C THR A 240 12.62 9.41 32.23
N SER A 241 11.96 9.67 31.09
CA SER A 241 11.40 8.63 30.25
C SER A 241 12.48 7.69 29.71
N LYS A 242 12.18 6.38 29.72
CA LYS A 242 12.96 5.38 28.97
C LYS A 242 13.04 5.73 27.49
N PHE A 243 11.99 6.33 26.95
CA PHE A 243 11.83 6.69 25.55
C PHE A 243 12.23 8.14 25.24
N LYS A 244 12.86 8.84 26.20
CA LYS A 244 13.30 10.23 26.04
C LYS A 244 14.03 10.45 24.70
N GLN A 245 15.01 9.60 24.39
CA GLN A 245 15.80 9.73 23.16
C GLN A 245 14.92 9.66 21.91
N TYR A 246 13.93 8.77 21.89
CA TYR A 246 12.98 8.67 20.78
C TYR A 246 12.14 9.95 20.64
N PHE A 247 11.54 10.42 21.74
CA PHE A 247 10.71 11.62 21.70
C PHE A 247 11.49 12.90 21.36
N GLU A 248 12.75 13.04 21.81
CA GLU A 248 13.61 14.17 21.46
C GLU A 248 14.00 14.17 19.97
N THR A 249 14.03 13.01 19.31
CA THR A 249 14.25 12.94 17.86
C THR A 249 12.99 13.16 17.02
N LEU A 250 11.78 13.13 17.58
CA LEU A 250 10.58 13.37 16.76
C LEU A 250 10.56 14.81 16.22
N PRO A 251 9.97 15.04 15.04
CA PRO A 251 9.93 16.38 14.48
C PRO A 251 9.09 17.30 15.37
N ALA A 252 9.44 18.59 15.39
CA ALA A 252 8.73 19.55 16.21
C ALA A 252 7.25 19.68 15.81
N ASN A 253 6.99 19.60 14.50
CA ASN A 253 5.70 19.59 13.83
C ASN A 253 5.70 18.49 12.76
N PHE A 254 4.56 17.88 12.48
CA PHE A 254 4.40 16.99 11.34
C PHE A 254 3.83 17.76 10.16
N ASN A 255 4.22 17.34 8.95
CA ASN A 255 3.80 17.98 7.72
C ASN A 255 2.67 17.18 7.06
N THR A 256 1.57 16.93 7.76
CA THR A 256 0.43 16.15 7.22
C THR A 256 -0.67 17.04 6.64
N GLY A 257 -1.62 16.45 5.91
CA GLY A 257 -2.83 17.14 5.44
C GLY A 257 -3.64 17.81 6.55
N LEU A 258 -3.58 17.27 7.78
CA LEU A 258 -4.24 17.86 8.95
C LEU A 258 -3.65 19.23 9.32
N SER A 259 -2.38 19.46 8.98
CA SER A 259 -1.66 20.71 9.22
C SER A 259 -1.69 21.69 8.04
N PHE A 260 -2.43 21.39 6.97
CA PHE A 260 -2.54 22.29 5.80
C PHE A 260 -3.07 23.68 6.15
N GLY A 261 -2.41 24.71 5.64
CA GLY A 261 -2.88 26.09 5.72
C GLY A 261 -4.07 26.38 4.80
N ILE A 262 -4.61 27.59 4.91
CA ILE A 262 -5.76 28.04 4.11
C ILE A 262 -5.45 27.99 2.61
N ASP A 263 -4.24 28.39 2.21
CA ASP A 263 -3.83 28.41 0.81
C ASP A 263 -3.71 26.98 0.23
N ALA A 264 -3.23 26.02 1.02
CA ALA A 264 -3.16 24.62 0.61
C ALA A 264 -4.56 24.00 0.49
N LEU A 265 -5.49 24.36 1.39
CA LEU A 265 -6.89 23.94 1.29
C LEU A 265 -7.57 24.56 0.05
N ALA A 266 -7.32 25.84 -0.25
CA ALA A 266 -7.83 26.48 -1.45
C ALA A 266 -7.28 25.81 -2.73
N ALA A 267 -6.00 25.41 -2.73
CA ALA A 267 -5.42 24.66 -3.84
C ALA A 267 -6.12 23.31 -4.09
N LEU A 268 -6.64 22.65 -3.05
CA LEU A 268 -7.39 21.39 -3.15
C LEU A 268 -8.85 21.54 -3.59
N GLU A 269 -9.38 22.76 -3.73
CA GLU A 269 -10.76 22.99 -4.15
C GLU A 269 -11.07 22.26 -5.47
N GLY A 270 -12.25 21.64 -5.54
CA GLY A 270 -12.69 20.76 -6.63
C GLY A 270 -12.25 19.30 -6.49
N THR A 271 -11.49 18.94 -5.45
CA THR A 271 -11.12 17.54 -5.17
C THR A 271 -11.87 16.99 -3.95
N LEU A 272 -12.14 15.68 -3.93
CA LEU A 272 -12.72 15.01 -2.75
C LEU A 272 -11.83 15.12 -1.50
N LEU A 273 -10.50 15.22 -1.70
CA LEU A 273 -9.55 15.33 -0.60
C LEU A 273 -9.75 16.62 0.22
N PHE A 274 -10.23 17.71 -0.41
CA PHE A 274 -10.56 18.94 0.30
C PHE A 274 -11.61 18.67 1.39
N ASP A 275 -12.71 18.01 1.03
CA ASP A 275 -13.80 17.70 1.95
C ASP A 275 -13.34 16.72 3.03
N GLU A 276 -12.55 15.70 2.67
CA GLU A 276 -11.99 14.73 3.60
C GLU A 276 -11.11 15.39 4.67
N ILE A 277 -10.19 16.28 4.26
CA ILE A 277 -9.31 16.99 5.20
C ILE A 277 -10.12 17.95 6.08
N MET A 278 -11.09 18.68 5.52
CA MET A 278 -11.94 19.59 6.28
C MET A 278 -12.73 18.84 7.37
N GLN A 279 -13.34 17.70 7.01
CA GLN A 279 -14.05 16.85 7.96
C GLN A 279 -13.12 16.29 9.05
N ALA A 280 -11.93 15.83 8.67
CA ALA A 280 -10.94 15.30 9.63
C ALA A 280 -10.50 16.39 10.63
N LYS A 281 -10.21 17.61 10.15
CA LYS A 281 -9.83 18.74 11.01
C LYS A 281 -10.96 19.14 11.96
N GLN A 282 -12.19 19.22 11.46
CA GLN A 282 -13.36 19.51 12.29
C GLN A 282 -13.56 18.44 13.38
N HIS A 283 -13.40 17.17 13.01
CA HIS A 283 -13.50 16.06 13.95
C HIS A 283 -12.45 16.14 15.07
N LEU A 284 -11.20 16.46 14.74
CA LEU A 284 -10.14 16.63 15.74
C LEU A 284 -10.38 17.84 16.65
N HIS A 285 -10.84 18.96 16.11
CA HIS A 285 -11.22 20.13 16.93
C HIS A 285 -12.33 19.79 17.92
N GLN A 286 -13.37 19.08 17.47
CA GLN A 286 -14.46 18.65 18.34
C GLN A 286 -13.95 17.72 19.45
N GLN A 287 -13.09 16.75 19.11
CA GLN A 287 -12.47 15.88 20.12
C GLN A 287 -11.67 16.67 21.15
N TYR A 288 -10.90 17.68 20.73
CA TYR A 288 -10.12 18.51 21.62
C TYR A 288 -11.01 19.30 22.60
N ASP A 289 -12.06 19.94 22.08
CA ASP A 289 -13.00 20.77 22.86
C ASP A 289 -13.79 19.93 23.87
N ASP A 290 -14.12 18.69 23.53
CA ASP A 290 -14.83 17.78 24.43
C ASP A 290 -13.92 17.22 25.53
N LEU A 291 -12.64 16.96 25.21
CA LEU A 291 -11.73 16.21 26.07
C LEU A 291 -10.99 17.10 27.07
N PHE A 292 -10.30 18.14 26.60
CA PHE A 292 -9.31 18.84 27.42
C PHE A 292 -9.88 19.68 28.56
N PRO A 293 -11.04 20.37 28.42
CA PRO A 293 -11.65 21.07 29.55
C PRO A 293 -11.95 20.13 30.72
N LEU A 294 -12.44 18.92 30.43
CA LEU A 294 -12.78 17.92 31.43
C LEU A 294 -11.53 17.31 32.07
N LEU A 295 -10.53 16.94 31.25
CA LEU A 295 -9.25 16.39 31.73
C LEU A 295 -8.49 17.37 32.62
N CYS A 296 -8.37 18.64 32.20
CA CYS A 296 -7.66 19.67 32.97
C CYS A 296 -8.36 20.00 34.30
N THR A 297 -9.68 19.80 34.38
CA THR A 297 -10.45 20.04 35.60
C THR A 297 -10.37 18.86 36.57
N ASN A 298 -10.52 17.64 36.06
CA ASN A 298 -10.59 16.44 36.89
C ASN A 298 -9.21 15.90 37.28
N PHE A 299 -8.17 16.13 36.47
CA PHE A 299 -6.81 15.64 36.72
C PHE A 299 -5.73 16.70 36.43
N PRO A 300 -5.77 17.86 37.11
CA PRO A 300 -4.88 19.00 36.82
C PRO A 300 -3.39 18.70 37.05
N GLU A 301 -3.05 17.71 37.87
CA GLU A 301 -1.67 17.28 38.11
C GLU A 301 -1.09 16.52 36.91
N ILE A 302 -1.95 15.79 36.17
CA ILE A 302 -1.56 14.99 35.00
C ILE A 302 -1.71 15.83 33.73
N PHE A 303 -2.84 16.51 33.59
CA PHE A 303 -3.21 17.32 32.41
C PHE A 303 -3.11 18.81 32.74
N ARG A 304 -1.89 19.34 32.64
CA ARG A 304 -1.61 20.76 32.87
C ARG A 304 -2.01 21.59 31.64
N LYS A 305 -2.65 22.73 31.87
CA LYS A 305 -3.16 23.62 30.81
C LYS A 305 -2.09 24.14 29.83
N ASP A 306 -0.83 24.23 30.27
CA ASP A 306 0.30 24.63 29.42
C ASP A 306 0.76 23.53 28.46
N ILE A 307 0.48 22.26 28.78
CA ILE A 307 0.74 21.11 27.88
C ILE A 307 -0.50 20.82 27.03
N CYS A 308 -1.68 20.89 27.64
CA CYS A 308 -2.98 20.60 27.04
C CYS A 308 -3.47 21.71 26.08
N THR A 309 -2.66 21.99 25.08
CA THR A 309 -2.92 22.97 24.00
C THR A 309 -3.31 22.25 22.72
N TRP A 310 -4.02 22.93 21.82
CA TRP A 310 -4.35 22.40 20.49
C TRP A 310 -3.13 21.87 19.74
N ASP A 311 -2.04 22.62 19.69
CA ASP A 311 -0.84 22.24 18.93
C ASP A 311 -0.20 20.94 19.43
N ASN A 312 -0.09 20.76 20.76
CA ASN A 312 0.41 19.52 21.35
C ASN A 312 -0.54 18.34 21.12
N PHE A 313 -1.86 18.57 21.13
CA PHE A 313 -2.84 17.54 20.82
C PHE A 313 -2.73 17.09 19.36
N LEU A 314 -2.74 18.05 18.42
CA LEU A 314 -2.59 17.78 16.99
C LEU A 314 -1.25 17.07 16.71
N TRP A 315 -0.15 17.53 17.31
CA TRP A 315 1.14 16.87 17.19
C TRP A 315 1.09 15.40 17.63
N ALA A 316 0.40 15.10 18.73
CA ALA A 316 0.27 13.73 19.21
C ALA A 316 -0.65 12.89 18.30
N CYS A 317 -1.73 13.47 17.76
CA CYS A 317 -2.54 12.83 16.71
C CYS A 317 -1.67 12.44 15.52
N GLU A 318 -0.96 13.43 14.96
CA GLU A 318 -0.14 13.25 13.77
C GLU A 318 0.97 12.23 13.99
N LEU A 319 1.66 12.25 15.14
CA LEU A 319 2.64 11.22 15.51
C LEU A 319 2.07 9.81 15.37
N TRP A 320 0.89 9.56 15.94
CA TRP A 320 0.28 8.23 15.91
C TRP A 320 -0.25 7.90 14.51
N TYR A 321 -0.78 8.86 13.76
CA TYR A 321 -1.24 8.61 12.39
C TYR A 321 -0.10 8.34 11.40
N SER A 322 1.05 9.04 11.54
CA SER A 322 2.16 8.91 10.59
C SER A 322 3.21 7.86 10.96
N ASN A 323 3.32 7.46 12.24
CA ASN A 323 4.41 6.58 12.71
C ASN A 323 3.95 5.30 13.40
N SER A 324 2.64 5.08 13.58
CA SER A 324 2.18 3.85 14.20
C SER A 324 2.18 2.65 13.23
N MET A 325 2.29 1.46 13.81
CA MET A 325 2.26 0.18 13.11
C MET A 325 1.31 -0.76 13.84
N MET A 326 0.56 -1.55 13.08
CA MET A 326 -0.23 -2.65 13.64
C MET A 326 0.70 -3.82 13.94
N VAL A 327 0.81 -4.20 15.21
CA VAL A 327 1.72 -5.25 15.68
C VAL A 327 0.95 -6.28 16.51
N VAL A 328 1.10 -7.56 16.16
CA VAL A 328 0.71 -8.67 17.03
C VAL A 328 1.83 -8.91 18.04
N LEU A 329 1.57 -8.59 19.30
CA LEU A 329 2.49 -8.75 20.42
C LEU A 329 2.61 -10.23 20.83
N SER A 330 3.59 -10.54 21.69
CA SER A 330 3.76 -11.89 22.28
C SER A 330 2.54 -12.36 23.06
N SER A 331 1.72 -11.43 23.54
CA SER A 331 0.44 -11.72 24.18
C SER A 331 -0.61 -12.27 23.21
N GLY A 332 -0.36 -12.20 21.90
CA GLY A 332 -1.31 -12.54 20.84
C GLY A 332 -2.27 -11.40 20.49
N LYS A 333 -2.24 -10.29 21.23
CA LYS A 333 -3.05 -9.10 20.96
C LYS A 333 -2.50 -8.33 19.77
N LEU A 334 -3.39 -7.97 18.84
CA LEU A 334 -3.11 -6.99 17.79
C LEU A 334 -3.29 -5.59 18.39
N ALA A 335 -2.26 -4.75 18.28
CA ALA A 335 -2.26 -3.39 18.84
C ALA A 335 -1.65 -2.39 17.85
N THR A 336 -2.12 -1.14 17.92
CA THR A 336 -1.48 0.01 17.29
C THR A 336 -0.30 0.45 18.14
N CYS A 337 0.90 0.48 17.58
CA CYS A 337 2.14 0.68 18.33
C CYS A 337 3.04 1.72 17.67
N LEU A 338 3.76 2.51 18.46
CA LEU A 338 4.95 3.20 17.96
C LEU A 338 6.16 2.27 18.13
N VAL A 339 6.96 2.15 17.08
CA VAL A 339 8.15 1.29 17.06
C VAL A 339 9.37 2.18 16.85
N PRO A 340 10.05 2.62 17.93
CA PRO A 340 11.27 3.43 17.84
C PRO A 340 12.30 2.80 16.89
N VAL A 341 13.07 3.64 16.21
CA VAL A 341 13.99 3.28 15.10
C VAL A 341 13.26 2.80 13.85
N ALA A 342 12.37 1.80 13.94
CA ALA A 342 11.64 1.29 12.78
C ALA A 342 10.70 2.31 12.15
N GLY A 343 10.15 3.24 12.95
CA GLY A 343 9.33 4.34 12.47
C GLY A 343 10.03 5.36 11.57
N LEU A 344 11.35 5.23 11.33
CA LEU A 344 12.13 6.03 10.37
C LEU A 344 12.20 5.39 8.97
N LEU A 345 11.72 4.16 8.79
CA LEU A 345 11.66 3.53 7.48
C LEU A 345 10.56 4.21 6.64
N ASN A 346 10.95 4.79 5.51
CA ASN A 346 10.03 5.45 4.59
C ASN A 346 9.22 4.44 3.75
N HIS A 347 8.17 4.95 3.12
CA HIS A 347 7.36 4.21 2.16
C HIS A 347 7.85 4.35 0.72
N SER A 348 7.55 3.33 -0.08
CA SER A 348 7.71 3.33 -1.53
C SER A 348 6.65 2.42 -2.16
N VAL A 349 6.28 2.67 -3.42
CA VAL A 349 5.46 1.75 -4.24
C VAL A 349 6.17 0.42 -4.49
N SER A 350 7.51 0.38 -4.36
CA SER A 350 8.38 -0.80 -4.51
C SER A 350 9.21 -1.06 -3.26
N PRO A 351 8.58 -1.32 -2.09
CA PRO A 351 9.28 -1.39 -0.83
C PRO A 351 10.15 -2.65 -0.71
N HIS A 352 11.16 -2.59 0.16
CA HIS A 352 12.03 -3.71 0.46
C HIS A 352 11.40 -4.67 1.47
N ILE A 353 10.62 -4.13 2.41
CA ILE A 353 9.97 -4.87 3.50
C ILE A 353 8.44 -4.80 3.30
N LEU A 354 7.83 -5.95 3.00
CA LEU A 354 6.37 -6.06 2.84
C LEU A 354 5.67 -6.70 4.04
N ASN A 355 6.33 -7.69 4.64
CA ASN A 355 5.75 -8.56 5.64
C ASN A 355 6.43 -8.34 6.99
N TYR A 356 5.74 -7.65 7.89
CA TYR A 356 6.15 -7.35 9.26
C TYR A 356 4.90 -7.26 10.15
N GLY A 357 5.06 -6.87 11.41
CA GLY A 357 3.92 -6.64 12.32
C GLY A 357 3.55 -7.82 13.21
N ARG A 358 4.46 -8.77 13.41
CA ARG A 358 4.29 -9.83 14.42
C ARG A 358 5.58 -10.02 15.19
N VAL A 359 5.48 -10.00 16.52
CA VAL A 359 6.59 -10.34 17.40
C VAL A 359 6.87 -11.85 17.30
N ASP A 360 8.14 -12.16 17.08
CA ASP A 360 8.67 -13.52 17.10
C ASP A 360 8.74 -14.02 18.55
N GLU A 361 8.01 -15.10 18.84
CA GLU A 361 7.85 -15.60 20.21
C GLU A 361 9.16 -16.08 20.84
N ALA A 362 10.06 -16.66 20.04
CA ALA A 362 11.31 -17.23 20.52
C ALA A 362 12.34 -16.15 20.88
N THR A 363 12.39 -15.09 20.09
CA THR A 363 13.34 -13.97 20.28
C THR A 363 12.76 -12.79 21.03
N LYS A 364 11.43 -12.75 21.25
CA LYS A 364 10.69 -11.61 21.83
C LYS A 364 11.02 -10.29 21.12
N SER A 365 11.06 -10.34 19.80
CA SER A 365 11.41 -9.20 18.94
C SER A 365 10.51 -9.10 17.71
N LEU A 366 10.26 -7.88 17.27
CA LEU A 366 9.65 -7.57 15.98
C LEU A 366 10.74 -7.50 14.91
N LYS A 367 10.63 -8.35 13.88
CA LYS A 367 11.61 -8.43 12.79
C LYS A 367 11.07 -7.76 11.52
N PHE A 368 11.98 -7.16 10.77
CA PHE A 368 11.73 -6.53 9.47
C PHE A 368 12.52 -7.28 8.37
N PRO A 369 12.03 -8.43 7.90
CA PRO A 369 12.71 -9.24 6.89
C PRO A 369 12.54 -8.64 5.49
N LEU A 370 13.60 -8.74 4.68
CA LEU A 370 13.56 -8.31 3.29
C LEU A 370 12.72 -9.25 2.42
N SER A 371 11.81 -8.62 1.68
CA SER A 371 10.99 -9.20 0.61
C SER A 371 11.63 -8.98 -0.77
N ARG A 372 12.53 -8.00 -0.92
CA ARG A 372 13.48 -7.91 -2.04
C ARG A 372 14.84 -7.45 -1.52
N PRO A 373 15.97 -7.79 -2.17
CA PRO A 373 17.29 -7.38 -1.70
C PRO A 373 17.43 -5.86 -1.66
N CYS A 374 18.27 -5.37 -0.75
CA CYS A 374 18.62 -3.95 -0.59
C CYS A 374 20.13 -3.82 -0.72
N ASP A 375 20.60 -3.03 -1.68
CA ASP A 375 22.03 -2.86 -1.94
C ASP A 375 22.65 -1.86 -0.93
N ALA A 376 23.93 -2.01 -0.60
CA ALA A 376 24.62 -1.08 0.30
C ALA A 376 24.55 0.36 -0.26
N GLY A 377 24.17 1.32 0.59
CA GLY A 377 23.94 2.71 0.20
C GLY A 377 22.56 3.01 -0.38
N GLU A 378 21.72 1.98 -0.61
CA GLU A 378 20.31 2.17 -1.02
C GLU A 378 19.44 2.51 0.21
N GLN A 379 18.44 3.38 0.02
CA GLN A 379 17.42 3.59 1.04
C GLN A 379 16.55 2.33 1.17
N CYS A 380 16.46 1.80 2.38
CA CYS A 380 15.58 0.70 2.70
C CYS A 380 14.18 1.24 2.98
N PHE A 381 13.18 0.70 2.28
CA PHE A 381 11.78 1.13 2.37
C PHE A 381 10.91 0.02 2.93
N LEU A 382 9.89 0.38 3.70
CA LEU A 382 8.84 -0.54 4.13
C LEU A 382 7.49 -0.15 3.52
N SER A 383 6.57 -1.10 3.43
CA SER A 383 5.19 -0.82 3.00
C SER A 383 4.36 -0.26 4.15
N TYR A 384 3.90 1.00 4.10
CA TYR A 384 2.88 1.48 5.04
C TYR A 384 1.53 0.80 4.84
N GLY A 385 1.24 0.37 3.61
CA GLY A 385 0.01 -0.31 3.28
C GLY A 385 -0.32 -0.14 1.81
N LYS A 386 -1.57 -0.44 1.46
CA LYS A 386 -2.12 -0.28 0.12
C LYS A 386 -2.97 0.99 0.08
N HIS A 387 -2.32 2.13 0.30
CA HIS A 387 -3.00 3.40 0.50
C HIS A 387 -3.03 4.24 -0.78
N PRO A 388 -4.16 4.89 -1.10
CA PRO A 388 -4.19 5.90 -2.15
C PRO A 388 -3.43 7.16 -1.70
N GLY A 389 -3.08 8.00 -2.65
CA GLY A 389 -2.41 9.28 -2.44
C GLY A 389 -3.17 10.20 -1.49
N SER A 390 -4.51 10.19 -1.50
CA SER A 390 -5.34 10.96 -0.56
C SER A 390 -5.03 10.60 0.90
N HIS A 391 -4.96 9.31 1.19
CA HIS A 391 -4.63 8.82 2.53
C HIS A 391 -3.18 9.16 2.93
N LEU A 392 -2.23 9.01 2.00
CA LEU A 392 -0.83 9.33 2.26
C LEU A 392 -0.61 10.84 2.48
N VAL A 393 -1.29 11.70 1.74
CA VAL A 393 -1.28 13.15 1.97
C VAL A 393 -1.87 13.48 3.34
N THR A 394 -3.07 12.97 3.65
CA THR A 394 -3.79 13.30 4.88
C THR A 394 -3.03 12.89 6.14
N PHE A 395 -2.51 11.66 6.19
CA PHE A 395 -1.98 11.10 7.44
C PHE A 395 -0.46 10.98 7.50
N TYR A 396 0.23 11.04 6.34
CA TYR A 396 1.69 10.90 6.29
C TYR A 396 2.40 12.11 5.67
N GLY A 397 1.69 12.98 4.96
CA GLY A 397 2.27 14.23 4.45
C GLY A 397 3.11 14.10 3.19
N PHE A 398 2.87 13.10 2.34
CA PHE A 398 3.61 12.94 1.10
C PHE A 398 2.80 12.22 0.02
N LEU A 399 3.25 12.38 -1.24
CA LEU A 399 2.88 11.52 -2.35
C LEU A 399 4.06 10.60 -2.70
N PRO A 400 3.82 9.31 -2.94
CA PRO A 400 4.89 8.38 -3.28
C PRO A 400 5.48 8.72 -4.65
N ARG A 401 6.80 8.49 -4.81
CA ARG A 401 7.44 8.59 -6.12
C ARG A 401 6.98 7.45 -7.04
N GLY A 402 6.72 7.78 -8.29
CA GLY A 402 6.24 6.85 -9.31
C GLY A 402 4.72 6.71 -9.30
N ASP A 403 4.20 5.87 -10.19
CA ASP A 403 2.76 5.68 -10.34
C ASP A 403 2.23 4.70 -9.29
N ASN A 404 1.45 5.19 -8.33
CA ASN A 404 0.85 4.38 -7.27
C ASN A 404 -0.39 3.62 -7.82
N PRO A 405 -0.39 2.28 -7.82
CA PRO A 405 -1.51 1.51 -8.38
C PRO A 405 -2.82 1.62 -7.59
N TYR A 406 -2.75 2.18 -6.38
CA TYR A 406 -3.89 2.38 -5.48
C TYR A 406 -4.58 3.74 -5.67
N ASP A 407 -4.07 4.61 -6.54
CA ASP A 407 -4.74 5.88 -6.87
C ASP A 407 -5.89 5.63 -7.84
N VAL A 408 -7.10 5.58 -7.27
CA VAL A 408 -8.34 5.31 -7.99
C VAL A 408 -9.38 6.40 -7.75
N ILE A 409 -10.23 6.61 -8.75
CA ILE A 409 -11.42 7.45 -8.64
C ILE A 409 -12.63 6.52 -8.63
N HIS A 410 -13.46 6.67 -7.61
CA HIS A 410 -14.72 5.94 -7.48
C HIS A 410 -15.80 6.61 -8.32
N LEU A 411 -16.62 5.80 -9.00
CA LEU A 411 -17.76 6.21 -9.80
C LEU A 411 -19.00 5.53 -9.26
N ASP A 412 -19.94 6.28 -8.72
CA ASP A 412 -21.23 5.75 -8.34
C ASP A 412 -22.22 5.94 -9.50
N LEU A 413 -22.68 4.81 -10.06
CA LEU A 413 -23.58 4.78 -11.21
C LEU A 413 -24.96 4.27 -10.78
N ASP A 414 -25.98 5.08 -11.03
CA ASP A 414 -27.37 4.71 -10.80
C ASP A 414 -27.96 4.06 -12.05
N THR A 415 -28.53 2.87 -11.88
CA THR A 415 -29.33 2.21 -12.92
C THR A 415 -30.79 2.21 -12.50
N SER A 416 -31.64 2.86 -13.30
CA SER A 416 -33.09 2.72 -13.19
C SER A 416 -33.52 1.48 -13.97
N VAL A 417 -34.07 0.49 -13.27
CA VAL A 417 -34.77 -0.62 -13.92
C VAL A 417 -36.23 -0.20 -14.05
N ASP A 418 -36.67 0.14 -15.25
CA ASP A 418 -38.09 0.25 -15.54
C ASP A 418 -38.67 -1.17 -15.56
N GLU A 419 -39.27 -1.62 -14.46
CA GLU A 419 -40.10 -2.80 -14.49
C GLU A 419 -41.35 -2.47 -15.33
N GLU A 420 -41.37 -2.93 -16.58
CA GLU A 420 -42.58 -3.01 -17.40
C GLU A 420 -43.53 -4.06 -16.79
N ASP A 421 -44.11 -3.76 -15.64
CA ASP A 421 -45.36 -4.37 -15.21
C ASP A 421 -46.27 -3.27 -14.66
N ALA A 422 -47.24 -2.90 -15.49
CA ALA A 422 -48.25 -1.92 -15.18
C ALA A 422 -49.05 -2.38 -13.95
N THR A 423 -48.69 -1.92 -12.74
CA THR A 423 -49.61 -1.48 -11.67
C THR A 423 -48.96 -1.03 -10.34
N ALA A 424 -47.63 -0.95 -10.20
CA ALA A 424 -47.01 -0.32 -9.03
C ALA A 424 -45.71 0.42 -9.37
N GLN A 425 -45.74 1.75 -9.33
CA GLN A 425 -44.51 2.57 -9.40
C GLN A 425 -43.70 2.40 -8.11
N SER A 426 -42.77 1.45 -8.11
CA SER A 426 -41.59 1.51 -7.24
C SER A 426 -40.35 1.34 -8.11
N VAL A 427 -39.74 2.46 -8.49
CA VAL A 427 -38.43 2.47 -9.15
C VAL A 427 -37.41 1.99 -8.11
N SER A 428 -36.91 0.77 -8.26
CA SER A 428 -35.77 0.29 -7.48
C SER A 428 -34.49 0.77 -8.15
N THR A 429 -33.94 1.90 -7.70
CA THR A 429 -32.62 2.36 -8.13
C THR A 429 -31.56 1.47 -7.49
N SER A 430 -30.81 0.70 -8.30
CA SER A 430 -29.62 0.02 -7.82
C SER A 430 -28.40 0.87 -8.09
N GLN A 431 -27.75 1.36 -7.03
CA GLN A 431 -26.50 2.10 -7.11
C GLN A 431 -25.35 1.09 -7.17
N THR A 432 -24.49 1.21 -8.17
CA THR A 432 -23.30 0.38 -8.32
C THR A 432 -22.04 1.24 -8.32
N THR A 433 -21.09 0.91 -7.46
CA THR A 433 -19.80 1.61 -7.39
C THR A 433 -18.78 0.92 -8.29
N HIS A 434 -18.29 1.66 -9.27
CA HIS A 434 -17.17 1.31 -10.13
C HIS A 434 -15.94 2.14 -9.78
N MET A 435 -14.79 1.78 -10.36
CA MET A 435 -13.53 2.47 -10.18
C MET A 435 -12.87 2.71 -11.53
N VAL A 436 -12.10 3.79 -11.62
CA VAL A 436 -11.14 4.07 -12.69
C VAL A 436 -9.78 4.43 -12.11
N ARG A 437 -8.73 4.35 -12.92
CA ARG A 437 -7.37 4.76 -12.56
C ARG A 437 -6.63 5.26 -13.80
N GLY A 438 -5.43 5.80 -13.62
CA GLY A 438 -4.60 6.26 -14.73
C GLY A 438 -4.42 5.19 -15.81
N THR A 439 -4.74 5.51 -17.06
CA THR A 439 -4.72 4.54 -18.17
C THR A 439 -3.30 4.05 -18.51
N TRP A 440 -2.27 4.78 -18.07
CA TRP A 440 -0.86 4.37 -18.14
C TRP A 440 -0.54 3.10 -17.34
N LEU A 441 -1.40 2.71 -16.40
CA LEU A 441 -1.29 1.44 -15.67
C LEU A 441 -1.92 0.27 -16.42
N SER A 442 -2.62 0.51 -17.52
CA SER A 442 -3.17 -0.54 -18.38
C SER A 442 -2.16 -0.98 -19.43
N ARG A 443 -2.09 -2.29 -19.68
CA ARG A 443 -1.32 -2.87 -20.80
C ARG A 443 -2.14 -3.02 -22.07
N SER A 444 -3.44 -2.78 -22.01
CA SER A 444 -4.38 -2.94 -23.13
C SER A 444 -5.00 -1.60 -23.51
N GLY A 445 -4.56 -1.03 -24.63
CA GLY A 445 -5.06 0.26 -25.14
C GLY A 445 -6.15 0.13 -26.22
N GLY A 446 -6.42 -1.08 -26.72
CA GLY A 446 -7.40 -1.32 -27.78
C GLY A 446 -8.71 -1.94 -27.28
N PHE A 447 -9.60 -2.24 -28.22
CA PHE A 447 -10.81 -3.03 -27.97
C PHE A 447 -10.44 -4.35 -27.24
N PRO A 448 -11.23 -4.78 -26.25
CA PRO A 448 -12.52 -4.22 -25.79
C PRO A 448 -12.40 -3.24 -24.61
N THR A 449 -11.18 -2.86 -24.22
CA THR A 449 -10.95 -2.16 -22.94
C THR A 449 -10.54 -0.71 -23.07
N TYR A 450 -9.84 -0.32 -24.15
CA TYR A 450 -9.41 1.06 -24.36
C TYR A 450 -8.66 1.67 -23.16
N GLY A 451 -7.82 0.91 -22.47
CA GLY A 451 -7.13 1.36 -21.25
C GLY A 451 -7.99 1.41 -19.98
N LEU A 452 -9.29 1.12 -20.08
CA LEU A 452 -10.29 1.23 -19.02
C LEU A 452 -10.66 -0.13 -18.40
N PRO A 453 -11.19 -0.14 -17.17
CA PRO A 453 -11.50 -1.39 -16.47
C PRO A 453 -12.67 -2.15 -17.12
N GLN A 454 -12.43 -3.42 -17.43
CA GLN A 454 -13.40 -4.31 -18.04
C GLN A 454 -14.74 -4.40 -17.26
N PRO A 455 -14.77 -4.49 -15.91
CA PRO A 455 -16.05 -4.53 -15.18
C PRO A 455 -16.91 -3.29 -15.39
N LEU A 456 -16.32 -2.10 -15.47
CA LEU A 456 -17.03 -0.85 -15.75
C LEU A 456 -17.60 -0.86 -17.17
N LEU A 457 -16.80 -1.22 -18.16
CA LEU A 457 -17.27 -1.25 -19.54
C LEU A 457 -18.34 -2.32 -19.76
N THR A 458 -18.21 -3.49 -19.14
CA THR A 458 -19.24 -4.54 -19.20
C THR A 458 -20.55 -4.05 -18.58
N HIS A 459 -20.50 -3.33 -17.45
CA HIS A 459 -21.69 -2.74 -16.84
C HIS A 459 -22.34 -1.70 -17.75
N LEU A 460 -21.56 -0.74 -18.28
CA LEU A 460 -22.08 0.31 -19.16
C LEU A 460 -22.63 -0.25 -20.47
N ARG A 461 -21.95 -1.25 -21.07
CA ARG A 461 -22.46 -1.97 -22.24
C ARG A 461 -23.82 -2.58 -21.92
N ALA A 462 -23.92 -3.35 -20.83
CA ALA A 462 -25.18 -3.99 -20.45
C ALA A 462 -26.31 -2.97 -20.21
N ALA A 463 -26.01 -1.86 -19.54
CA ALA A 463 -27.00 -0.80 -19.27
C ALA A 463 -27.47 -0.09 -20.56
N LEU A 464 -26.57 0.10 -21.54
CA LEU A 464 -26.87 0.77 -22.81
C LEU A 464 -27.36 -0.19 -23.91
N SER A 465 -27.22 -1.51 -23.70
CA SER A 465 -27.70 -2.55 -24.62
C SER A 465 -29.16 -2.96 -24.42
N CYS A 466 -29.88 -2.38 -23.44
CA CYS A 466 -31.25 -2.77 -23.10
C CYS A 466 -32.26 -2.67 -24.27
N ASP A 467 -31.93 -1.98 -25.36
CA ASP A 467 -32.78 -1.79 -26.54
C ASP A 467 -32.43 -2.70 -27.76
N LEU A 468 -31.50 -3.67 -27.62
CA LEU A 468 -31.00 -4.46 -28.76
C LEU A 468 -31.42 -5.94 -28.70
N ASP A 469 -32.03 -6.44 -29.78
CA ASP A 469 -32.48 -7.84 -29.96
C ASP A 469 -31.34 -8.88 -29.97
N GLU A 470 -31.66 -10.16 -29.71
CA GLU A 470 -30.76 -11.32 -29.53
C GLU A 470 -29.76 -11.61 -30.69
N SER A 471 -29.85 -10.92 -31.84
CA SER A 471 -28.91 -11.04 -32.95
C SER A 471 -27.96 -9.83 -33.04
N THR A 472 -27.08 -9.64 -32.05
CA THR A 472 -26.11 -8.54 -32.04
C THR A 472 -25.14 -8.64 -33.22
N THR A 473 -25.18 -7.68 -34.14
CA THR A 473 -24.20 -7.58 -35.23
C THR A 473 -22.91 -6.88 -34.77
N GLU A 474 -21.83 -7.04 -35.52
CA GLU A 474 -20.57 -6.31 -35.26
C GLU A 474 -20.77 -4.78 -35.31
N ALA A 475 -21.72 -4.30 -36.12
CA ALA A 475 -22.08 -2.88 -36.19
C ALA A 475 -22.79 -2.42 -34.90
N ASP A 476 -23.69 -3.24 -34.35
CA ASP A 476 -24.39 -2.93 -33.09
C ASP A 476 -23.40 -2.87 -31.92
N MET A 477 -22.38 -3.74 -31.90
CA MET A 477 -21.33 -3.69 -30.87
C MET A 477 -20.51 -2.41 -30.94
N LYS A 478 -20.17 -1.92 -32.13
CA LYS A 478 -19.45 -0.65 -32.30
C LYS A 478 -20.30 0.54 -31.89
N GLU A 479 -21.59 0.50 -32.19
CA GLU A 479 -22.55 1.51 -31.77
C GLU A 479 -22.65 1.59 -30.24
N ILE A 480 -22.79 0.44 -29.57
CA ILE A 480 -22.78 0.36 -28.09
C ILE A 480 -21.47 0.92 -27.54
N ASP A 481 -20.32 0.51 -28.08
CA ASP A 481 -19.02 0.99 -27.60
C ASP A 481 -18.87 2.50 -27.81
N ARG A 482 -19.39 3.06 -28.91
CA ARG A 482 -19.44 4.51 -29.09
C ARG A 482 -20.24 5.19 -27.98
N MET A 483 -21.46 4.70 -27.68
CA MET A 483 -22.30 5.26 -26.62
C MET A 483 -21.64 5.17 -25.24
N VAL A 484 -20.96 4.06 -24.93
CA VAL A 484 -20.20 3.88 -23.68
C VAL A 484 -19.08 4.92 -23.57
N LEU A 485 -18.31 5.11 -24.64
CA LEU A 485 -17.21 6.08 -24.66
C LEU A 485 -17.71 7.52 -24.54
N GLU A 486 -18.80 7.87 -25.24
CA GLU A 486 -19.46 9.19 -25.12
C GLU A 486 -20.01 9.43 -23.71
N THR A 487 -20.56 8.40 -23.06
CA THR A 487 -21.02 8.47 -21.66
C THR A 487 -19.87 8.73 -20.70
N LEU A 488 -18.73 8.06 -20.88
CA LEU A 488 -17.56 8.31 -20.05
C LEU A 488 -17.01 9.73 -20.28
N LEU A 489 -16.99 10.22 -21.51
CA LEU A 489 -16.58 11.59 -21.80
C LEU A 489 -17.52 12.63 -21.16
N SER A 490 -18.83 12.39 -21.16
CA SER A 490 -19.78 13.31 -20.52
C SER A 490 -19.62 13.38 -19.00
N ILE A 491 -19.07 12.34 -18.38
CA ILE A 491 -18.69 12.32 -16.96
C ILE A 491 -17.35 13.04 -16.73
N PHE A 492 -16.30 12.65 -17.48
CA PHE A 492 -14.93 13.05 -17.17
C PHE A 492 -14.51 14.41 -17.74
N ILE A 493 -15.13 14.92 -18.80
CA ILE A 493 -14.82 16.26 -19.32
C ILE A 493 -15.18 17.34 -18.28
N PRO A 494 -16.40 17.38 -17.70
CA PRO A 494 -16.71 18.35 -16.65
C PRO A 494 -15.78 18.24 -15.44
N MET A 495 -15.46 17.02 -14.99
CA MET A 495 -14.51 16.80 -13.89
C MET A 495 -13.11 17.36 -14.21
N LEU A 496 -12.67 17.31 -15.47
CA LEU A 496 -11.40 17.87 -15.90
C LEU A 496 -11.43 19.40 -15.92
N GLU A 497 -12.57 20.00 -16.31
CA GLU A 497 -12.76 21.45 -16.33
C GLU A 497 -12.75 22.07 -14.93
N GLU A 498 -13.21 21.33 -13.91
CA GLU A 498 -13.14 21.74 -12.50
C GLU A 498 -11.71 21.69 -11.91
N LEU A 499 -10.77 21.07 -12.61
CA LEU A 499 -9.36 20.94 -12.20
C LEU A 499 -8.43 21.67 -13.18
N PRO A 500 -8.38 23.02 -13.14
CA PRO A 500 -7.53 23.80 -14.02
C PRO A 500 -6.05 23.50 -13.77
N GLU A 501 -5.23 23.69 -14.81
CA GLU A 501 -3.77 23.60 -14.66
C GLU A 501 -3.27 24.74 -13.76
N PRO A 502 -2.49 24.43 -12.71
CA PRO A 502 -1.96 25.48 -11.84
C PRO A 502 -0.88 26.28 -12.56
N GLU A 503 -0.79 27.57 -12.26
CA GLU A 503 0.23 28.43 -12.87
C GLU A 503 1.63 28.05 -12.37
N GLU A 504 2.62 27.92 -13.27
CA GLU A 504 4.00 27.56 -12.89
C GLU A 504 4.60 28.51 -11.84
N SER A 505 4.19 29.78 -11.87
CA SER A 505 4.66 30.81 -10.93
C SER A 505 4.22 30.57 -9.48
N GLU A 506 3.08 29.89 -9.28
CA GLU A 506 2.56 29.54 -7.95
C GLU A 506 3.42 28.46 -7.27
N ARG A 507 4.03 27.57 -8.05
CA ARG A 507 4.81 26.43 -7.51
C ARG A 507 6.17 26.82 -6.97
N GLU A 508 6.90 27.70 -7.65
CA GLU A 508 8.30 27.97 -7.29
C GLU A 508 8.43 28.59 -5.89
N THR A 509 7.48 29.44 -5.52
CA THR A 509 7.48 30.19 -4.25
C THR A 509 6.58 29.58 -3.16
N ALA A 510 5.78 28.56 -3.50
CA ALA A 510 4.85 27.94 -2.57
C ALA A 510 5.53 27.24 -1.37
N ASN A 511 4.83 27.28 -0.24
CA ASN A 511 5.14 26.47 0.94
C ASN A 511 4.96 24.98 0.64
N TRP A 512 5.48 24.12 1.54
CA TRP A 512 5.47 22.67 1.37
C TRP A 512 4.04 22.10 1.24
N ASP A 513 3.08 22.66 1.98
CA ASP A 513 1.69 22.20 2.03
C ASP A 513 0.94 22.56 0.75
N VAL A 514 1.12 23.79 0.27
CA VAL A 514 0.58 24.23 -1.03
C VAL A 514 1.17 23.39 -2.18
N LYS A 515 2.49 23.13 -2.16
CA LYS A 515 3.12 22.25 -3.15
C LYS A 515 2.51 20.85 -3.15
N LEU A 516 2.37 20.24 -1.98
CA LEU A 516 1.79 18.90 -1.86
C LEU A 516 0.31 18.86 -2.30
N ALA A 517 -0.46 19.90 -1.97
CA ALA A 517 -1.84 20.06 -2.44
C ALA A 517 -1.93 20.15 -3.97
N LEU A 518 -1.07 20.97 -4.59
CA LEU A 518 -0.99 21.10 -6.05
C LEU A 518 -0.56 19.79 -6.71
N ASP A 519 0.45 19.09 -6.18
CA ASP A 519 0.92 17.81 -6.70
C ASP A 519 -0.20 16.73 -6.64
N TYR A 520 -1.02 16.74 -5.59
CA TYR A 520 -2.19 15.86 -5.50
C TYR A 520 -3.27 16.21 -6.53
N LYS A 521 -3.54 17.51 -6.71
CA LYS A 521 -4.50 17.99 -7.71
C LYS A 521 -4.05 17.63 -9.13
N ASP A 522 -2.77 17.75 -9.43
CA ASP A 522 -2.21 17.32 -10.71
C ASP A 522 -2.35 15.82 -10.93
N LEU A 523 -2.13 15.01 -9.89
CA LEU A 523 -2.31 13.57 -9.96
C LEU A 523 -3.75 13.22 -10.35
N GLN A 524 -4.75 13.83 -9.68
CA GLN A 524 -6.16 13.64 -10.03
C GLN A 524 -6.45 14.07 -11.47
N ARG A 525 -5.97 15.27 -11.84
CA ARG A 525 -6.11 15.80 -13.19
C ARG A 525 -5.48 14.88 -14.24
N ARG A 526 -4.29 14.34 -13.98
CA ARG A 526 -3.56 13.42 -14.87
C ARG A 526 -4.35 12.13 -15.06
N ILE A 527 -4.93 11.56 -14.00
CA ILE A 527 -5.80 10.37 -14.09
C ILE A 527 -6.98 10.66 -15.02
N ILE A 528 -7.74 11.73 -14.74
CA ILE A 528 -8.95 12.10 -15.50
C ILE A 528 -8.59 12.39 -16.96
N SER A 529 -7.56 13.20 -17.20
CA SER A 529 -7.08 13.54 -18.54
C SER A 529 -6.67 12.29 -19.34
N SER A 530 -6.05 11.31 -18.69
CA SER A 530 -5.65 10.05 -19.35
C SER A 530 -6.86 9.20 -19.77
N ILE A 531 -7.97 9.28 -19.02
CA ILE A 531 -9.23 8.61 -19.35
C ILE A 531 -9.89 9.30 -20.54
N VAL A 532 -10.03 10.64 -20.48
CA VAL A 532 -10.56 11.45 -21.59
C VAL A 532 -9.79 11.18 -22.88
N THR A 533 -8.45 11.22 -22.82
CA THR A 533 -7.59 10.96 -23.98
C THR A 533 -7.82 9.56 -24.55
N SER A 534 -7.96 8.56 -23.67
CA SER A 534 -8.20 7.17 -24.09
C SER A 534 -9.56 7.00 -24.76
N CYS A 535 -10.61 7.61 -24.20
CA CYS A 535 -11.95 7.60 -24.77
C CYS A 535 -12.00 8.32 -26.13
N THR A 536 -11.42 9.51 -26.24
CA THR A 536 -11.38 10.27 -27.51
C THR A 536 -10.61 9.50 -28.58
N SER A 537 -9.43 8.95 -28.25
CA SER A 537 -8.65 8.15 -29.19
C SER A 537 -9.39 6.88 -29.62
N ALA A 538 -10.15 6.26 -28.71
CA ALA A 538 -10.96 5.10 -29.03
C ALA A 538 -12.10 5.44 -30.01
N LEU A 539 -12.78 6.57 -29.82
CA LEU A 539 -13.87 7.04 -30.70
C LEU A 539 -13.40 7.31 -32.13
N GLU A 540 -12.15 7.74 -32.34
CA GLU A 540 -11.60 7.91 -33.70
C GLU A 540 -11.46 6.57 -34.46
N ASN A 541 -11.45 5.45 -33.73
CA ASN A 541 -11.16 4.11 -34.25
C ASN A 541 -12.37 3.14 -34.21
N VAL A 542 -13.48 3.54 -33.58
CA VAL A 542 -14.75 2.78 -33.52
C VAL A 542 -15.65 3.20 -34.67
#